data_AF-A0A2V9ZPU1-F1
#
_entry.id   AF-A0A2V9ZPU1-F1
#
_cell.length_a   1.000
_cell.length_b   1.000
_cell.length_c   1.000
_cell.angle_alpha   90.00
_cell.angle_beta   90.00
_cell.angle_gamma   90.00
#
_symmetry.space_group_name_H-M   'P 1'
#
loop_
_entity.id
_entity.type
_entity.pdbx_description
1 polymer ?
#
loop_
_entity_poly.entity_id
_entity_poly.type
_entity_poly.pdbx_seq_one_letter_code
_entity_poly.pdbx_strand_id
1 'polypeptide(L)' 'MKISLGADHAGFELKEKIKKLLLQQGIEVNDRGTHSSEAVDYPDYARKVAEEVADHDADLGILVCGSGIGMS' A
#
# COMPACT_ATOMS: atom_id res chain seq x y z
N MET A 1 -8.50 -13.51 -3.04
CA MET A 1 -7.19 -12.87 -2.97
C MET A 1 -7.39 -11.47 -2.42
N LYS A 2 -6.71 -11.15 -1.33
CA LYS A 2 -6.76 -9.87 -0.63
C LYS A 2 -5.37 -9.26 -0.62
N ILE A 3 -5.28 -8.01 -1.06
CA ILE A 3 -4.01 -7.27 -1.13
C ILE A 3 -4.03 -6.14 -0.11
N SER A 4 -3.03 -6.09 0.75
CA SER A 4 -2.74 -4.93 1.59
C SER A 4 -1.90 -3.94 0.78
N LEU A 5 -2.32 -2.69 0.71
CA LEU A 5 -1.74 -1.67 -0.16
C LEU A 5 -1.36 -0.43 0.66
N GLY A 6 -0.09 -0.03 0.59
CA GLY A 6 0.45 1.10 1.33
C GLY A 6 1.38 1.98 0.50
N ALA A 7 1.46 3.26 0.86
CA ALA A 7 2.38 4.20 0.27
C ALA A 7 2.73 5.36 1.21
N ASP A 8 3.85 6.02 0.96
CA ASP A 8 4.09 7.37 1.48
C ASP A 8 3.49 8.42 0.55
N HIS A 9 3.70 9.70 0.88
CA HIS A 9 3.23 10.84 0.11
C HIS A 9 3.74 10.86 -1.33
N ALA A 10 4.98 10.40 -1.58
CA ALA A 10 5.55 10.33 -2.91
C ALA A 10 4.92 9.21 -3.75
N GLY A 11 4.47 8.13 -3.12
CA GLY A 11 3.79 7.00 -3.76
C GLY A 11 2.27 7.14 -3.91
N PHE A 12 1.63 8.15 -3.29
CA PHE A 12 0.18 8.26 -3.16
C PHE A 12 -0.57 8.17 -4.50
N GLU A 13 -0.19 8.95 -5.52
CA GLU A 13 -0.89 8.94 -6.81
C GLU A 13 -0.81 7.60 -7.53
N LEU A 14 0.34 6.92 -7.45
CA LEU A 14 0.53 5.60 -8.05
C LEU A 14 -0.26 4.53 -7.27
N LYS A 15 -0.27 4.61 -5.94
CA LYS A 15 -1.08 3.74 -5.07
C LYS A 15 -2.57 3.81 -5.45
N GLU A 16 -3.13 5.00 -5.66
CA GLU A 16 -4.54 5.15 -6.08
C GLU A 16 -4.82 4.55 -7.48
N LYS A 17 -3.87 4.66 -8.42
CA LYS A 17 -3.98 4.00 -9.74
C LYS A 17 -3.97 2.48 -9.63
N ILE A 18 -3.06 1.93 -8.81
CA ILE A 18 -2.98 0.49 -8.53
C ILE A 18 -4.26 -0.01 -7.86
N LYS A 19 -4.74 0.68 -6.82
CA LYS A 19 -6.00 0.38 -6.13
C LYS A 19 -7.16 0.28 -7.11
N LYS A 20 -7.32 1.27 -8.00
CA LYS A 20 -8.38 1.26 -9.02
C LYS A 20 -8.28 0.06 -9.95
N LEU A 21 -7.08 -0.28 -10.41
CA LEU A 21 -6.85 -1.44 -11.28
C LEU A 21 -7.22 -2.76 -10.59
N LEU A 22 -6.77 -2.95 -9.35
CA LEU A 22 -7.06 -4.16 -8.57
C LEU A 22 -8.56 -4.32 -8.32
N LEU A 23 -9.25 -3.24 -7.92
CA LEU A 23 -10.70 -3.25 -7.74
C LEU A 23 -11.44 -3.57 -9.04
N GLN A 24 -10.98 -3.05 -10.20
CA GLN A 24 -11.54 -3.38 -11.51
C GLN A 24 -11.37 -4.86 -11.88
N GLN A 25 -10.36 -5.54 -11.33
CA GLN A 25 -10.12 -6.97 -11.51
C GLN A 25 -10.89 -7.82 -10.48
N GLY A 26 -11.68 -7.21 -9.60
CA GLY A 26 -12.40 -7.92 -8.53
C GLY A 26 -11.50 -8.40 -7.39
N ILE A 27 -10.30 -7.84 -7.25
CA ILE A 27 -9.38 -8.14 -6.15
C ILE A 27 -9.75 -7.27 -4.96
N GLU A 28 -9.86 -7.88 -3.78
CA GLU A 28 -10.09 -7.15 -2.53
C GLU A 28 -8.82 -6.37 -2.14
N VAL A 29 -8.97 -5.07 -1.86
CA VAL A 29 -7.86 -4.20 -1.50
C VAL A 29 -8.12 -3.59 -0.13
N ASN A 30 -7.18 -3.78 0.78
CA ASN A 30 -7.12 -3.07 2.05
C ASN A 30 -6.11 -1.92 1.94
N ASP A 31 -6.62 -0.69 1.83
CA ASP A 31 -5.79 0.51 1.67
C ASP A 31 -5.34 1.04 3.04
N ARG A 32 -4.06 0.85 3.36
CA ARG A 32 -3.44 1.23 4.63
C ARG A 32 -2.94 2.68 4.65
N GLY A 33 -3.20 3.42 3.58
CA GLY A 33 -2.77 4.80 3.39
C GLY A 33 -1.37 4.91 2.78
N THR A 34 -0.80 6.10 2.66
CA THR A 34 -1.40 7.40 3.01
C THR A 34 -2.61 7.74 2.14
N HIS A 35 -3.44 8.70 2.58
CA HIS A 35 -4.67 9.10 1.88
C HIS A 35 -4.60 10.53 1.30
N SER A 36 -3.41 11.14 1.32
CA SER A 36 -3.14 12.44 0.73
C SER A 36 -1.69 12.51 0.23
N SER A 37 -1.38 13.57 -0.52
CA SER A 37 -0.01 13.93 -0.90
C SER A 37 0.74 14.73 0.17
N GLU A 38 0.18 14.84 1.39
CA GLU A 38 0.84 15.53 2.50
C GLU A 38 2.01 14.69 3.01
N ALA A 39 3.11 15.35 3.35
CA ALA A 39 4.33 14.69 3.79
C ALA A 39 4.08 13.80 5.02
N VAL A 40 4.52 12.55 4.90
CA VAL A 40 4.40 11.50 5.93
C VAL A 40 5.60 10.55 5.82
N ASP A 41 5.83 9.78 6.88
CA ASP A 41 6.93 8.83 6.96
C ASP A 41 6.54 7.45 6.44
N TYR A 42 7.33 6.92 5.51
CA TYR A 42 7.09 5.63 4.88
C TYR A 42 7.07 4.43 5.87
N PRO A 43 7.87 4.36 6.97
CA PRO A 43 7.89 3.17 7.83
C PRO A 43 6.53 2.85 8.45
N ASP A 44 5.71 3.87 8.74
CA ASP A 44 4.39 3.69 9.34
C ASP A 44 3.43 2.92 8.44
N TYR A 45 3.55 3.10 7.12
CA TYR A 45 2.72 2.43 6.13
C TYR A 45 3.30 1.09 5.72
N ALA A 46 4.63 1.00 5.60
CA ALA A 46 5.34 -0.25 5.36
C ALA A 46 5.02 -1.28 6.45
N ARG A 47 5.10 -0.88 7.72
CA ARG A 47 4.78 -1.74 8.86
C ARG A 47 3.34 -2.24 8.83
N LYS A 48 2.36 -1.35 8.58
CA LYS A 48 0.94 -1.72 8.50
C LYS A 48 0.65 -2.79 7.45
N VAL A 49 1.32 -2.72 6.29
CA VAL A 49 1.16 -3.71 5.21
C VAL A 49 1.87 -5.00 5.56
N ALA A 50 3.11 -4.90 6.07
CA ALA A 50 3.90 -6.07 6.45
C ALA A 50 3.24 -6.88 7.57
N GLU A 51 2.67 -6.22 8.58
CA GLU A 51 1.91 -6.85 9.67
C GLU A 51 0.69 -7.61 9.12
N GLU A 52 -0.11 -7.01 8.23
CA GLU A 52 -1.28 -7.71 7.66
C GLU A 52 -0.90 -8.94 6.83
N VAL A 53 0.24 -8.91 6.12
CA VAL A 53 0.72 -10.07 5.39
C VAL A 53 1.26 -11.14 6.35
N ALA A 54 2.00 -10.73 7.38
CA ALA A 54 2.56 -11.63 8.39
C ALA A 54 1.47 -12.33 9.23
N ASP A 55 0.39 -11.62 9.53
CA ASP A 55 -0.75 -12.11 10.32
C ASP A 55 -1.77 -12.90 9.47
N HIS A 56 -1.52 -13.07 8.16
CA HIS A 56 -2.43 -13.71 7.19
C HIS A 56 -3.77 -12.98 7.01
N ASP A 57 -3.85 -11.70 7.38
CA ASP A 57 -4.99 -10.82 7.13
C ASP A 57 -5.03 -10.32 5.67
N ALA A 58 -3.92 -10.42 4.94
CA ALA A 58 -3.82 -10.25 3.50
C ALA A 58 -2.93 -11.34 2.88
N ASP A 59 -3.23 -11.73 1.64
CA ASP A 59 -2.45 -12.73 0.92
C ASP A 59 -1.11 -12.15 0.42
N LEU A 60 -1.12 -10.88 0.02
CA LEU A 60 0.03 -10.17 -0.54
C LEU A 60 0.03 -8.69 -0.11
N GLY A 61 1.24 -8.09 -0.12
CA GLY A 61 1.45 -6.67 0.15
C GLY A 61 1.99 -5.94 -1.08
N ILE A 62 1.51 -4.72 -1.32
CA ILE A 62 2.09 -3.78 -2.30
C ILE A 62 2.47 -2.50 -1.57
N LEU A 63 3.72 -2.08 -1.72
CA LEU A 63 4.26 -0.87 -1.13
C LEU A 63 4.79 0.07 -2.21
N VAL A 64 4.50 1.37 -2.07
CA VAL A 64 4.87 2.39 -3.05
C VAL A 64 5.48 3.60 -2.36
N CYS A 65 6.70 3.97 -2.75
CA CYS A 65 7.29 5.27 -2.43
C CYS A 65 8.03 5.83 -3.65
N GLY A 66 8.77 6.93 -3.49
CA GLY A 66 9.49 7.56 -4.61
C GLY A 66 10.45 6.62 -5.37
N SER A 67 11.15 5.72 -4.66
CA SER A 67 12.10 4.77 -5.26
C SER A 67 11.84 3.29 -4.94
N GLY A 68 10.94 3.00 -4.00
CA GLY A 68 10.75 1.67 -3.41
C GLY A 68 11.75 1.30 -2.31
N ILE A 69 12.97 1.85 -2.32
CA ILE A 69 14.09 1.37 -1.49
C ILE A 69 13.83 1.49 0.02
N GLY A 70 13.21 2.57 0.47
CA GLY A 70 12.91 2.74 1.90
C GLY A 70 11.80 1.80 2.39
N MET A 71 10.89 1.40 1.50
CA MET A 71 9.73 0.58 1.87
C MET A 71 9.96 -0.92 1.75
N SER A 72 10.97 -1.37 0.99
CA SER A 72 11.18 -2.77 0.59
C SER A 72 12.22 -3.51 1.42
#